data_AF-A0A8H7URX6-F1
#
_entry.id   AF-A0A8H7URX6-F1
#
_cell.length_a   1.000
_cell.length_b   1.000
_cell.length_c   1.000
_cell.angle_alpha   90.00
_cell.angle_beta   90.00
_cell.angle_gamma   90.00
#
_symmetry.space_group_name_H-M   'P 1'
#
loop_
_entity.id
_entity.type
_entity.pdbx_description
1 polymer ?
#
loop_
_entity_poly.entity_id
_entity_poly.type
_entity_poly.pdbx_seq_one_letter_code
_entity_poly.pdbx_strand_id
1 'polypeptide(L)'
;MHHGAGSSALTFGFTAKYIKELSNGQCGVMAVDCRGHGATKTENNTDFSLECLSDDLIHIIQATVKETQDIILVGHSMGGSVVVNVAHKRIFKNMIGVSVLDVVEGSAMDALSSMTKILSSRPVTFNSYEQGILWSVQSDTVHNVESARLSIPALLQPVEGGKLKWITDLIKTQPYWSEWFGGLSEKFLNSGTAKLLILAGTDRLDKPLIIGQMQGKFQLSIFPDAGHFLQEDTPMKTASCLIEFWRRNQRLILPPKLIAEHAPDAIKSHEIKSYFGRKVAIDASMCIYQFMIAVRQQDGQLLTNDQGETTSHLMGMFYRTVRMVDNGIKPVYVFDGKPPTLKSGELAKRKARKEEAQEKMDEANEVGTSEDVNKYNRRTVKVTREHNEECKKLLRTMGIPYVEAPCEAEAQCAELAKAGKVFGAASEDMDTLTFGTPVLLRHMTYSEARKLPIDEVNLQKALEGLGFTMAQFVDLCILMGCDYTASIKGIGPQGAYKLINEHKSIDEAIKHLTTKQKEGIPEDWNYAEARALFVAPDVTPGADIELSWTEPDVEACVQYMVNEKGFAEDRIRKGCEKLGAKLKQATQTRVQDFFKVLPSTSTAKKPDTKKRGAKETPKRGGGSKRGRR
;
A
#
# COMPACT_ATOMS: atom_id res chain seq x y z
N MET A 1 -16.69 -4.69 11.08
CA MET A 1 -17.70 -4.97 10.05
C MET A 1 -19.01 -4.41 10.54
N HIS A 2 -19.69 -3.62 9.72
CA HIS A 2 -20.94 -2.95 10.06
C HIS A 2 -22.03 -3.39 9.07
N HIS A 3 -23.14 -3.89 9.59
CA HIS A 3 -24.23 -4.41 8.76
C HIS A 3 -25.13 -3.30 8.22
N GLY A 4 -25.99 -3.64 7.26
CA GLY A 4 -27.03 -2.77 6.71
C GLY A 4 -28.25 -2.63 7.62
N ALA A 5 -29.18 -1.75 7.24
CA ALA A 5 -30.44 -1.60 7.96
C ALA A 5 -31.26 -2.89 7.84
N GLY A 6 -31.76 -3.41 8.96
CA GLY A 6 -32.60 -4.62 8.98
C GLY A 6 -31.83 -5.93 9.10
N SER A 7 -30.53 -5.83 9.38
CA SER A 7 -29.60 -6.95 9.57
C SER A 7 -28.98 -6.93 10.97
N SER A 8 -28.06 -7.85 11.23
CA SER A 8 -27.29 -7.94 12.48
C SER A 8 -25.83 -8.30 12.18
N ALA A 9 -24.98 -8.29 13.20
CA ALA A 9 -23.59 -8.73 13.13
C ALA A 9 -23.45 -10.16 12.56
N LEU A 10 -24.44 -11.04 12.82
CA LEU A 10 -24.42 -12.43 12.36
C LEU A 10 -24.55 -12.59 10.84
N THR A 11 -24.97 -11.55 10.11
CA THR A 11 -24.91 -11.53 8.64
C THR A 11 -23.49 -11.70 8.10
N PHE A 12 -22.47 -11.35 8.87
CA PHE A 12 -21.07 -11.59 8.52
C PHE A 12 -20.55 -12.94 9.01
N GLY A 13 -21.36 -13.81 9.64
CA GLY A 13 -20.88 -15.00 10.34
C GLY A 13 -20.04 -15.95 9.50
N PHE A 14 -20.53 -16.36 8.33
CA PHE A 14 -19.76 -17.20 7.41
C PHE A 14 -18.58 -16.46 6.78
N THR A 15 -18.76 -15.19 6.40
CA THR A 15 -17.64 -14.37 5.90
C THR A 15 -16.51 -14.28 6.94
N ALA A 16 -16.83 -14.11 8.22
CA ALA A 16 -15.88 -14.07 9.33
C ALA A 16 -15.17 -15.42 9.53
N LYS A 17 -15.92 -16.54 9.43
CA LYS A 17 -15.35 -17.90 9.43
C LYS A 17 -14.30 -18.06 8.33
N TYR A 18 -14.66 -17.73 7.08
CA TYR A 18 -13.75 -17.87 5.94
C TYR A 18 -12.57 -16.91 6.00
N ILE A 19 -12.73 -15.68 6.53
CA ILE A 19 -11.59 -14.78 6.77
C ILE A 19 -10.59 -15.40 7.73
N LYS A 20 -11.06 -16.02 8.82
CA LYS A 20 -10.18 -16.67 9.80
C LYS A 20 -9.42 -17.86 9.17
N GLU A 21 -10.10 -18.65 8.35
CA GLU A 21 -9.51 -19.77 7.61
C GLU A 21 -8.48 -19.29 6.57
N LEU A 22 -8.87 -18.39 5.67
CA LEU A 22 -8.02 -17.88 4.59
C LEU A 22 -6.83 -17.04 5.07
N SER A 23 -6.95 -16.41 6.24
CA SER A 23 -5.85 -15.68 6.88
C SER A 23 -4.97 -16.57 7.77
N ASN A 24 -5.27 -17.86 7.93
CA ASN A 24 -4.61 -18.73 8.90
C ASN A 24 -4.58 -18.12 10.32
N GLY A 25 -5.65 -17.44 10.71
CA GLY A 25 -5.78 -16.78 12.02
C GLY A 25 -5.01 -15.45 12.17
N GLN A 26 -4.42 -14.91 11.11
CA GLN A 26 -3.72 -13.62 11.16
C GLN A 26 -4.67 -12.42 11.25
N CYS A 27 -5.90 -12.54 10.76
CA CYS A 27 -6.91 -11.49 10.83
C CYS A 27 -7.88 -11.73 11.99
N GLY A 28 -8.01 -10.73 12.87
CA GLY A 28 -9.16 -10.63 13.77
C GLY A 28 -10.38 -10.08 13.03
N VAL A 29 -11.58 -10.59 13.34
CA VAL A 29 -12.83 -10.07 12.79
C VAL A 29 -13.70 -9.59 13.94
N MET A 30 -14.17 -8.34 13.83
CA MET A 30 -15.16 -7.75 14.72
C MET A 30 -16.37 -7.33 13.88
N ALA A 31 -17.50 -8.02 14.05
CA ALA A 31 -18.79 -7.62 13.51
C ALA A 31 -19.63 -7.07 14.66
N VAL A 32 -20.28 -5.93 14.45
CA VAL A 32 -21.00 -5.20 15.50
C VAL A 32 -22.46 -5.06 15.13
N ASP A 33 -23.33 -5.20 16.13
CA ASP A 33 -24.75 -4.89 16.03
C ASP A 33 -24.93 -3.38 16.22
N CYS A 34 -25.58 -2.72 15.26
CA CYS A 34 -26.01 -1.35 15.44
C CYS A 34 -26.96 -1.21 16.63
N ARG A 35 -27.03 -0.02 17.22
CA ARG A 35 -28.13 0.32 18.15
C ARG A 35 -29.49 -0.12 17.61
N GLY A 36 -30.35 -0.63 18.48
CA GLY A 36 -31.68 -1.12 18.10
C GLY A 36 -31.70 -2.30 17.11
N HIS A 37 -30.56 -2.95 16.84
CA HIS A 37 -30.44 -4.17 16.05
C HIS A 37 -29.82 -5.30 16.87
N GLY A 38 -30.12 -6.54 16.47
CA GLY A 38 -29.58 -7.75 17.12
C GLY A 38 -29.75 -7.71 18.63
N ALA A 39 -28.66 -7.90 19.36
CA ALA A 39 -28.66 -7.93 20.82
C ALA A 39 -28.32 -6.58 21.49
N THR A 40 -27.94 -5.56 20.72
CA THR A 40 -27.47 -4.28 21.25
C THR A 40 -28.60 -3.45 21.85
N LYS A 41 -28.34 -2.88 23.04
CA LYS A 41 -29.23 -1.93 23.72
C LYS A 41 -28.45 -0.67 24.12
N THR A 42 -28.98 0.50 23.79
CA THR A 42 -28.47 1.81 24.21
C THR A 42 -29.52 2.58 25.01
N GLU A 43 -29.13 3.71 25.61
CA GLU A 43 -30.06 4.64 26.29
C GLU A 43 -31.11 5.20 25.32
N ASN A 44 -30.73 5.45 24.06
CA ASN A 44 -31.62 5.85 22.98
C ASN A 44 -31.45 4.94 21.75
N ASN A 45 -32.35 3.96 21.60
CA ASN A 45 -32.36 3.02 20.47
C ASN A 45 -33.09 3.56 19.23
N THR A 46 -33.37 4.86 19.14
CA THR A 46 -34.19 5.45 18.07
C THR A 46 -33.47 6.50 17.23
N ASP A 47 -32.33 7.01 17.68
CA ASP A 47 -31.50 7.91 16.87
C ASP A 47 -30.58 7.10 15.96
N PHE A 48 -30.95 7.00 14.69
CA PHE A 48 -30.17 6.32 13.65
C PHE A 48 -29.48 7.29 12.69
N SER A 49 -29.23 8.54 13.10
CA SER A 49 -28.45 9.48 12.28
C SER A 49 -27.07 8.92 11.95
N LEU A 50 -26.52 9.31 10.80
CA LEU A 50 -25.22 8.81 10.32
C LEU A 50 -24.11 9.15 11.31
N GLU A 51 -24.18 10.33 11.92
CA GLU A 51 -23.23 10.75 12.96
C GLU A 51 -23.29 9.86 14.19
N CYS A 52 -24.49 9.57 14.70
CA CYS A 52 -24.65 8.75 15.91
C CYS A 52 -24.18 7.31 15.70
N LEU A 53 -24.48 6.71 14.53
CA LEU A 53 -23.98 5.38 14.17
C LEU A 53 -22.45 5.37 13.95
N SER A 54 -21.90 6.44 13.40
CA SER A 54 -20.44 6.59 13.22
C SER A 54 -19.73 6.69 14.56
N ASP A 55 -20.28 7.47 15.49
CA ASP A 55 -19.72 7.67 16.81
C ASP A 55 -19.79 6.37 17.62
N ASP A 56 -20.88 5.60 17.56
CA ASP A 56 -20.95 4.26 18.15
C ASP A 56 -19.80 3.35 17.67
N LEU A 57 -19.59 3.29 16.34
CA LEU A 57 -18.52 2.49 15.76
C LEU A 57 -17.14 2.97 16.22
N ILE A 58 -16.92 4.29 16.31
CA ILE A 58 -15.67 4.88 16.81
C ILE A 58 -15.41 4.44 18.25
N HIS A 59 -16.40 4.57 19.13
CA HIS A 59 -16.26 4.18 20.54
C HIS A 59 -15.95 2.68 20.68
N ILE A 60 -16.62 1.82 19.90
CA ILE A 60 -16.35 0.38 19.91
C ILE A 60 -14.91 0.09 19.45
N ILE A 61 -14.45 0.71 18.36
CA ILE A 61 -13.08 0.51 17.86
C ILE A 61 -12.06 0.97 18.91
N GLN A 62 -12.26 2.13 19.53
CA GLN A 62 -11.37 2.65 20.57
C GLN A 62 -11.32 1.75 21.81
N ALA A 63 -12.44 1.10 22.16
CA ALA A 63 -12.51 0.20 23.30
C ALA A 63 -11.90 -1.19 23.02
N THR A 64 -11.82 -1.62 21.77
CA THR A 64 -11.52 -3.02 21.41
C THR A 64 -10.23 -3.21 20.61
N VAL A 65 -9.81 -2.22 19.82
CA VAL A 65 -8.68 -2.34 18.90
C VAL A 65 -7.49 -1.54 19.43
N LYS A 66 -6.33 -2.19 19.48
CA LYS A 66 -5.08 -1.51 19.89
C LYS A 66 -4.57 -0.64 18.74
N GLU A 67 -3.95 0.50 19.06
CA GLU A 67 -3.36 1.40 18.05
C GLU A 67 -2.32 0.72 17.15
N THR A 68 -1.70 -0.37 17.62
CA THR A 68 -0.70 -1.15 16.89
C THR A 68 -1.28 -2.10 15.83
N GLN A 69 -2.61 -2.30 15.80
CA GLN A 69 -3.26 -3.20 14.86
C GLN A 69 -3.73 -2.42 13.62
N ASP A 70 -3.36 -2.87 12.43
CA ASP A 70 -3.89 -2.28 11.18
C ASP A 70 -5.39 -2.62 11.04
N ILE A 71 -6.22 -1.64 10.66
CA ILE A 71 -7.68 -1.76 10.61
C ILE A 71 -8.19 -1.65 9.16
N ILE A 72 -9.09 -2.55 8.77
CA ILE A 72 -9.93 -2.40 7.59
C ILE A 72 -11.38 -2.30 8.04
N LEU A 73 -12.05 -1.21 7.68
CA LEU A 73 -13.48 -1.07 7.92
C LEU A 73 -14.24 -1.69 6.75
N VAL A 74 -15.25 -2.50 7.05
CA VAL A 74 -16.10 -3.16 6.05
C VAL A 74 -17.53 -2.88 6.40
N GLY A 75 -18.31 -2.37 5.46
CA GLY A 75 -19.70 -2.00 5.68
C GLY A 75 -20.60 -2.45 4.54
N HIS A 76 -21.75 -3.03 4.86
CA HIS A 76 -22.79 -3.41 3.89
C HIS A 76 -23.94 -2.40 3.92
N SER A 77 -24.45 -1.99 2.75
CA SER A 77 -25.60 -1.10 2.63
C SER A 77 -25.45 0.16 3.50
N MET A 78 -26.41 0.48 4.37
CA MET A 78 -26.30 1.57 5.38
C MET A 78 -24.98 1.49 6.19
N GLY A 79 -24.50 0.30 6.54
CA GLY A 79 -23.23 0.13 7.22
C GLY A 79 -22.02 0.54 6.39
N GLY A 80 -22.14 0.48 5.06
CA GLY A 80 -21.19 1.08 4.10
C GLY A 80 -21.03 2.58 4.32
N SER A 81 -22.14 3.29 4.51
CA SER A 81 -22.12 4.72 4.81
C SER A 81 -21.46 5.03 6.13
N VAL A 82 -21.73 4.24 7.17
CA VAL A 82 -21.12 4.42 8.50
C VAL A 82 -19.60 4.25 8.42
N VAL A 83 -19.11 3.17 7.80
CA VAL A 83 -17.66 2.95 7.70
C VAL A 83 -16.96 3.99 6.84
N VAL A 84 -17.62 4.51 5.80
CA VAL A 84 -17.08 5.59 4.97
C VAL A 84 -17.03 6.90 5.74
N ASN A 85 -18.05 7.23 6.52
CA ASN A 85 -18.06 8.45 7.33
C ASN A 85 -16.94 8.40 8.38
N VAL A 86 -16.78 7.27 9.09
CA VAL A 86 -15.67 7.06 10.04
C VAL A 86 -14.31 7.14 9.34
N ALA A 87 -14.17 6.53 8.16
CA ALA A 87 -12.94 6.60 7.38
C ALA A 87 -12.60 8.04 6.97
N HIS A 88 -13.61 8.80 6.53
CA HIS A 88 -13.48 10.19 6.10
C HIS A 88 -13.11 11.13 7.25
N LYS A 89 -13.56 10.87 8.49
CA LYS A 89 -13.16 11.63 9.69
C LYS A 89 -11.65 11.49 10.00
N ARG A 90 -10.95 10.48 9.45
CA ARG A 90 -9.51 10.22 9.61
C ARG A 90 -9.02 10.19 11.07
N ILE A 91 -9.87 9.70 11.98
CA ILE A 91 -9.55 9.59 13.41
C ILE A 91 -8.50 8.50 13.65
N PHE A 92 -8.61 7.37 12.94
CA PHE A 92 -7.73 6.22 13.12
C PHE A 92 -6.52 6.26 12.17
N LYS A 93 -5.32 6.50 12.72
CA LYS A 93 -4.07 6.52 11.94
C LYS A 93 -3.65 5.13 11.44
N ASN A 94 -4.09 4.07 12.09
CA ASN A 94 -3.82 2.66 11.76
C ASN A 94 -4.83 2.07 10.76
N MET A 95 -5.73 2.87 10.19
CA MET A 95 -6.68 2.42 9.18
C MET A 95 -6.03 2.30 7.80
N ILE A 96 -5.94 1.08 7.29
CA ILE A 96 -5.28 0.77 6.02
C ILE A 96 -6.26 0.63 4.85
N GLY A 97 -7.56 0.49 5.12
CA GLY A 97 -8.56 0.52 4.06
C GLY A 97 -10.01 0.60 4.54
N VAL A 98 -10.90 0.91 3.60
CA VAL A 98 -12.36 0.85 3.73
C VAL A 98 -12.95 0.03 2.58
N SER A 99 -13.88 -0.87 2.91
CA SER A 99 -14.61 -1.71 1.96
C SER A 99 -16.10 -1.46 2.09
N VAL A 100 -16.75 -1.21 0.96
CA VAL A 100 -18.19 -0.98 0.86
C VAL A 100 -18.83 -2.12 0.08
N LEU A 101 -19.88 -2.72 0.63
CA LEU A 101 -20.58 -3.88 0.06
C LEU A 101 -21.99 -3.48 -0.36
N ASP A 102 -22.29 -3.68 -1.65
CA ASP A 102 -23.57 -3.47 -2.34
C ASP A 102 -24.31 -2.17 -1.98
N VAL A 103 -23.62 -1.03 -2.08
CA VAL A 103 -24.26 0.29 -2.03
C VAL A 103 -23.50 1.31 -2.86
N VAL A 104 -24.27 2.09 -3.61
CA VAL A 104 -23.84 3.29 -4.34
C VAL A 104 -24.89 4.36 -4.11
N GLU A 105 -24.47 5.62 -3.97
CA GLU A 105 -25.36 6.75 -3.66
C GLU A 105 -26.54 6.85 -4.64
N GLY A 106 -26.27 6.89 -5.96
CA GLY A 106 -27.32 7.00 -6.97
C GLY A 106 -28.38 5.90 -6.87
N SER A 107 -27.97 4.63 -6.93
CA SER A 107 -28.88 3.49 -6.86
C SER A 107 -29.61 3.37 -5.52
N ALA A 108 -28.96 3.74 -4.41
CA ALA A 108 -29.59 3.72 -3.10
C ALA A 108 -30.69 4.78 -3.01
N MET A 109 -30.44 6.00 -3.50
CA MET A 109 -31.41 7.10 -3.51
C MET A 109 -32.63 6.78 -4.38
N ASP A 110 -32.43 6.15 -5.54
CA ASP A 110 -33.52 5.72 -6.41
C ASP A 110 -34.40 4.65 -5.73
N ALA A 111 -33.78 3.73 -5.01
CA ALA A 111 -34.47 2.64 -4.29
C ALA A 111 -35.32 3.13 -3.11
N LEU A 112 -35.00 4.30 -2.50
CA LEU A 112 -35.75 4.84 -1.36
C LEU A 112 -37.24 5.04 -1.67
N SER A 113 -37.56 5.42 -2.91
CA SER A 113 -38.94 5.64 -3.38
C SER A 113 -39.80 4.38 -3.31
N SER A 114 -39.19 3.20 -3.47
CA SER A 114 -39.86 1.90 -3.50
C SER A 114 -39.75 1.15 -2.17
N MET A 115 -38.91 1.62 -1.25
CA MET A 115 -38.58 0.92 -0.01
C MET A 115 -39.80 0.78 0.92
N THR A 116 -40.67 1.79 0.98
CA THR A 116 -41.93 1.73 1.76
C THR A 116 -42.85 0.61 1.28
N LYS A 117 -42.90 0.35 -0.03
CA LYS A 117 -43.68 -0.74 -0.62
C LYS A 117 -43.06 -2.11 -0.33
N ILE A 118 -41.73 -2.19 -0.30
CA ILE A 118 -41.03 -3.42 0.08
C ILE A 118 -41.27 -3.73 1.56
N LEU A 119 -41.18 -2.73 2.44
CA LEU A 119 -41.39 -2.91 3.88
C LEU A 119 -42.83 -3.30 4.23
N SER A 120 -43.83 -2.82 3.49
CA SER A 120 -45.23 -3.19 3.74
C SER A 120 -45.56 -4.63 3.34
N SER A 121 -44.76 -5.25 2.47
CA SER A 121 -44.89 -6.66 2.08
C SER A 121 -44.30 -7.64 3.11
N ARG A 122 -43.55 -7.12 4.10
CA ARG A 122 -42.85 -7.93 5.10
C ARG A 122 -43.82 -8.47 6.14
N PRO A 123 -43.75 -9.78 6.49
CA PRO A 123 -44.57 -10.33 7.56
C PRO A 123 -44.30 -9.63 8.89
N VAL A 124 -45.36 -9.28 9.61
CA VAL A 124 -45.27 -8.62 10.93
C VAL A 124 -44.87 -9.62 12.01
N THR A 125 -45.33 -10.86 11.89
CA THR A 125 -45.06 -11.93 12.85
C THR A 125 -44.79 -13.27 12.18
N PHE A 126 -44.00 -14.12 12.84
CA PHE A 126 -43.78 -15.51 12.47
C PHE A 126 -44.21 -16.44 13.61
N ASN A 127 -44.60 -17.67 13.28
CA ASN A 127 -44.93 -18.71 14.25
C ASN A 127 -43.70 -19.44 14.76
N SER A 128 -42.61 -19.45 13.99
CA SER A 128 -41.35 -20.09 14.36
C SER A 128 -40.16 -19.45 13.63
N TYR A 129 -38.94 -19.74 14.11
CA TYR A 129 -37.72 -19.25 13.48
C TYR A 129 -37.55 -19.83 12.07
N GLU A 130 -37.95 -21.09 11.86
CA GLU A 130 -37.92 -21.78 10.57
C GLU A 130 -38.81 -21.08 9.54
N GLN A 131 -39.97 -20.57 9.96
CA GLN A 131 -40.84 -19.79 9.07
C GLN A 131 -40.18 -18.47 8.65
N GLY A 132 -39.47 -17.81 9.57
CA GLY A 132 -38.69 -16.60 9.26
C GLY A 132 -37.55 -16.89 8.27
N ILE A 133 -36.81 -17.97 8.48
CA ILE A 133 -35.73 -18.42 7.57
C ILE A 133 -36.29 -18.75 6.20
N LEU A 134 -37.37 -19.53 6.14
CA LEU A 134 -38.02 -19.93 4.89
C LEU A 134 -38.52 -18.72 4.11
N TRP A 135 -39.16 -17.76 4.80
CA TRP A 135 -39.62 -16.54 4.17
C TRP A 135 -38.45 -15.76 3.55
N SER A 136 -37.35 -15.54 4.28
CA SER A 136 -36.19 -14.78 3.78
C SER A 136 -35.55 -15.40 2.54
N VAL A 137 -35.56 -16.73 2.41
CA VAL A 137 -35.06 -17.44 1.22
C VAL A 137 -36.07 -17.36 0.08
N GLN A 138 -37.37 -17.55 0.35
CA GLN A 138 -38.42 -17.51 -0.67
C GLN A 138 -38.69 -16.09 -1.21
N SER A 139 -38.47 -15.06 -0.39
CA SER A 139 -38.57 -13.65 -0.77
C SER A 139 -37.33 -13.12 -1.48
N ASP A 140 -36.37 -14.00 -1.79
CA ASP A 140 -35.11 -13.67 -2.45
C ASP A 140 -34.27 -12.63 -1.69
N THR A 141 -34.48 -12.54 -0.37
CA THR A 141 -33.73 -11.61 0.49
C THR A 141 -32.35 -12.14 0.80
N VAL A 142 -32.23 -13.45 1.03
CA VAL A 142 -30.94 -14.15 1.17
C VAL A 142 -31.03 -15.44 0.37
N HIS A 143 -30.13 -15.65 -0.59
CA HIS A 143 -30.11 -16.83 -1.45
C HIS A 143 -29.49 -18.03 -0.72
N ASN A 144 -28.53 -17.79 0.16
CA ASN A 144 -27.82 -18.85 0.88
C ASN A 144 -28.59 -19.31 2.13
N VAL A 145 -29.10 -20.54 2.08
CA VAL A 145 -29.88 -21.15 3.17
C VAL A 145 -29.07 -21.32 4.46
N GLU A 146 -27.78 -21.63 4.37
CA GLU A 146 -26.94 -21.79 5.57
C GLU A 146 -26.73 -20.45 6.26
N SER A 147 -26.40 -19.39 5.50
CA SER A 147 -26.29 -18.03 6.01
C SER A 147 -27.60 -17.57 6.66
N ALA A 148 -28.74 -17.81 6.00
CA ALA A 148 -30.05 -17.47 6.54
C ALA A 148 -30.36 -18.19 7.87
N ARG A 149 -29.97 -19.47 8.02
CA ARG A 149 -30.13 -20.22 9.28
C ARG A 149 -29.32 -19.60 10.42
N LEU A 150 -28.19 -18.96 10.12
CA LEU A 150 -27.35 -18.30 11.12
C LEU A 150 -27.84 -16.88 11.46
N SER A 151 -28.18 -16.08 10.44
CA SER A 151 -28.42 -14.65 10.59
C SER A 151 -29.86 -14.30 10.99
N ILE A 152 -30.86 -14.97 10.39
CA ILE A 152 -32.28 -14.61 10.55
C ILE A 152 -32.79 -14.76 11.98
N PRO A 153 -32.44 -15.82 12.75
CA PRO A 153 -32.90 -15.93 14.13
C PRO A 153 -32.52 -14.74 15.01
N ALA A 154 -31.34 -14.14 14.79
CA ALA A 154 -30.89 -12.96 15.52
C ALA A 154 -31.61 -11.66 15.13
N LEU A 155 -32.49 -11.70 14.13
CA LEU A 155 -33.35 -10.57 13.74
C LEU A 155 -34.74 -10.67 14.36
N LEU A 156 -35.05 -11.77 15.03
CA LEU A 156 -36.38 -12.09 15.55
C LEU A 156 -36.37 -12.19 17.07
N GLN A 157 -37.39 -11.62 17.71
CA GLN A 157 -37.61 -11.70 19.15
C GLN A 157 -39.00 -12.26 19.47
N PRO A 158 -39.13 -13.05 20.54
CA PRO A 158 -40.41 -13.55 20.99
C PRO A 158 -41.33 -12.43 21.49
N VAL A 159 -42.63 -12.61 21.25
CA VAL A 159 -43.71 -11.78 21.76
C VAL A 159 -44.77 -12.61 22.47
N GLU A 160 -45.64 -11.95 23.23
CA GLU A 160 -46.81 -12.59 23.85
C GLU A 160 -47.62 -13.37 22.83
N GLY A 161 -48.05 -14.58 23.22
CA GLY A 161 -48.76 -15.51 22.33
C GLY A 161 -47.87 -16.45 21.52
N GLY A 162 -46.58 -16.57 21.84
CA GLY A 162 -45.66 -17.56 21.25
C GLY A 162 -45.21 -17.24 19.81
N LYS A 163 -45.52 -16.04 19.32
CA LYS A 163 -45.09 -15.55 18.01
C LYS A 163 -43.73 -14.87 18.10
N LEU A 164 -43.10 -14.67 16.96
CA LEU A 164 -41.87 -13.91 16.79
C LEU A 164 -42.15 -12.64 15.98
N LYS A 165 -41.49 -11.54 16.31
CA LYS A 165 -41.48 -10.31 15.50
C LYS A 165 -40.05 -9.87 15.21
N TRP A 166 -39.89 -9.01 14.21
CA TRP A 166 -38.62 -8.36 13.95
C TRP A 166 -38.16 -7.50 15.14
N ILE A 167 -36.87 -7.56 15.46
CA ILE A 167 -36.26 -6.73 16.50
C ILE A 167 -36.30 -5.26 16.09
N THR A 168 -35.85 -4.97 14.88
CA THR A 168 -35.78 -3.60 14.36
C THR A 168 -37.02 -3.26 13.56
N ASP A 169 -37.66 -2.15 13.94
CA ASP A 169 -38.70 -1.52 13.16
C ASP A 169 -38.06 -0.63 12.09
N LEU A 170 -37.86 -1.20 10.88
CA LEU A 170 -37.20 -0.51 9.78
C LEU A 170 -37.92 0.78 9.34
N ILE A 171 -39.24 0.85 9.50
CA ILE A 171 -40.02 2.03 9.07
C ILE A 171 -39.60 3.25 9.90
N LYS A 172 -39.27 3.07 11.17
CA LYS A 172 -38.78 4.16 12.03
C LYS A 172 -37.44 4.74 11.59
N THR A 173 -36.69 4.03 10.73
CA THR A 173 -35.42 4.54 10.19
C THR A 173 -35.60 5.42 8.97
N GLN A 174 -36.79 5.48 8.38
CA GLN A 174 -37.11 6.26 7.18
C GLN A 174 -36.63 7.71 7.20
N PRO A 175 -36.74 8.47 8.32
CA PRO A 175 -36.28 9.85 8.37
C PRO A 175 -34.78 10.04 8.07
N TYR A 176 -33.96 8.99 8.25
CA TYR A 176 -32.51 9.05 8.13
C TYR A 176 -31.98 8.53 6.79
N TRP A 177 -32.82 7.90 5.96
CA TRP A 177 -32.34 7.23 4.74
C TRP A 177 -31.62 8.16 3.77
N SER A 178 -32.16 9.36 3.52
CA SER A 178 -31.52 10.35 2.66
C SER A 178 -30.18 10.83 3.22
N GLU A 179 -30.08 10.94 4.55
CA GLU A 179 -28.84 11.33 5.24
C GLU A 179 -27.76 10.26 5.13
N TRP A 180 -28.13 8.98 5.20
CA TRP A 180 -27.18 7.87 5.13
C TRP A 180 -26.44 7.82 3.79
N PHE A 181 -27.13 8.08 2.68
CA PHE A 181 -26.56 7.89 1.35
C PHE A 181 -26.07 9.19 0.70
N GLY A 182 -26.55 10.35 1.15
CA GLY A 182 -26.12 11.65 0.62
C GLY A 182 -24.61 11.90 0.79
N GLY A 183 -23.92 12.13 -0.32
CA GLY A 183 -22.48 12.39 -0.36
C GLY A 183 -21.60 11.17 -0.08
N LEU A 184 -22.16 9.95 -0.07
CA LEU A 184 -21.43 8.71 0.18
C LEU A 184 -20.27 8.53 -0.82
N SER A 185 -20.53 8.75 -2.11
CA SER A 185 -19.55 8.49 -3.17
C SER A 185 -18.37 9.44 -3.07
N GLU A 186 -18.60 10.72 -2.77
CA GLU A 186 -17.54 11.70 -2.55
C GLU A 186 -16.71 11.40 -1.29
N LYS A 187 -17.38 11.11 -0.16
CA LYS A 187 -16.71 10.75 1.09
C LYS A 187 -15.88 9.48 0.93
N PHE A 188 -16.40 8.49 0.21
CA PHE A 188 -15.69 7.24 -0.08
C PHE A 188 -14.41 7.54 -0.83
N LEU A 189 -14.48 8.25 -1.96
CA LEU A 189 -13.30 8.60 -2.78
C LEU A 189 -12.25 9.42 -1.99
N ASN A 190 -12.71 10.29 -1.08
CA ASN A 190 -11.87 11.20 -0.29
C ASN A 190 -11.44 10.66 1.10
N SER A 191 -11.73 9.40 1.41
CA SER A 191 -11.44 8.76 2.72
C SER A 191 -9.94 8.71 3.10
N GLY A 192 -9.03 8.94 2.15
CA GLY A 192 -7.58 9.01 2.44
C GLY A 192 -6.93 7.66 2.75
N THR A 193 -7.62 6.55 2.51
CA THR A 193 -7.14 5.18 2.72
C THR A 193 -7.37 4.32 1.48
N ALA A 194 -6.94 3.05 1.47
CA ALA A 194 -7.23 2.13 0.39
C ALA A 194 -8.75 1.85 0.32
N LYS A 195 -9.29 1.64 -0.87
CA LYS A 195 -10.73 1.58 -1.08
C LYS A 195 -11.10 0.35 -1.89
N LEU A 196 -12.08 -0.40 -1.40
CA LEU A 196 -12.68 -1.54 -2.08
C LEU A 196 -14.19 -1.32 -2.18
N LEU A 197 -14.74 -1.52 -3.36
CA LEU A 197 -16.18 -1.54 -3.61
C LEU A 197 -16.52 -2.93 -4.17
N ILE A 198 -17.45 -3.62 -3.51
CA ILE A 198 -17.98 -4.91 -3.99
C ILE A 198 -19.45 -4.73 -4.30
N LEU A 199 -19.87 -4.99 -5.53
CA LEU A 199 -21.26 -4.84 -5.99
C LEU A 199 -21.80 -6.16 -6.55
N ALA A 200 -23.12 -6.35 -6.47
CA ALA A 200 -23.77 -7.43 -7.19
C ALA A 200 -23.81 -7.17 -8.72
N GLY A 201 -23.91 -5.91 -9.14
CA GLY A 201 -23.99 -5.51 -10.56
C GLY A 201 -23.24 -4.22 -10.89
N THR A 202 -22.85 -4.06 -12.16
CA THR A 202 -22.09 -2.89 -12.67
C THR A 202 -22.96 -1.69 -13.03
N ASP A 203 -24.25 -1.91 -13.23
CA ASP A 203 -25.28 -0.91 -13.56
C ASP A 203 -25.52 0.11 -12.43
N ARG A 204 -24.91 -0.11 -11.27
CA ARG A 204 -25.14 0.65 -10.05
C ARG A 204 -24.16 1.81 -9.82
N LEU A 205 -23.13 1.98 -10.66
CA LEU A 205 -22.13 3.03 -10.45
C LEU A 205 -22.65 4.41 -10.85
N ASP A 206 -22.56 5.37 -9.93
CA ASP A 206 -22.84 6.77 -10.23
C ASP A 206 -21.66 7.45 -10.94
N LYS A 207 -21.90 8.64 -11.50
CA LYS A 207 -20.90 9.39 -12.25
C LYS A 207 -19.59 9.62 -11.47
N PRO A 208 -19.61 10.03 -10.18
CA PRO A 208 -18.38 10.13 -9.38
C PRO A 208 -17.59 8.82 -9.25
N LEU A 209 -18.26 7.70 -9.00
CA LEU A 209 -17.59 6.40 -8.87
C LEU A 209 -17.09 5.87 -10.21
N ILE A 210 -17.79 6.10 -11.33
CA ILE A 210 -17.30 5.80 -12.68
C ILE A 210 -15.98 6.55 -12.92
N ILE A 211 -15.97 7.86 -12.68
CA ILE A 211 -14.75 8.68 -12.83
C ILE A 211 -13.65 8.19 -11.89
N GLY A 212 -14.00 7.86 -10.65
CA GLY A 212 -13.06 7.35 -9.65
C GLY A 212 -12.43 6.02 -10.06
N GLN A 213 -13.22 5.12 -10.64
CA GLN A 213 -12.76 3.82 -11.13
C GLN A 213 -11.86 3.98 -12.35
N MET A 214 -12.25 4.79 -13.33
CA MET A 214 -11.41 5.11 -14.50
C MET A 214 -10.07 5.74 -14.10
N GLN A 215 -10.03 6.47 -12.98
CA GLN A 215 -8.81 7.04 -12.40
C GLN A 215 -8.02 6.06 -11.50
N GLY A 216 -8.52 4.83 -11.30
CA GLY A 216 -7.89 3.83 -10.43
C GLY A 216 -7.91 4.21 -8.94
N LYS A 217 -8.86 5.03 -8.50
CA LYS A 217 -8.92 5.52 -7.11
C LYS A 217 -9.34 4.45 -6.10
N PHE A 218 -10.06 3.42 -6.53
CA PHE A 218 -10.50 2.31 -5.70
C PHE A 218 -10.51 1.00 -6.51
N GLN A 219 -10.51 -0.13 -5.81
CA GLN A 219 -10.70 -1.45 -6.40
C GLN A 219 -12.20 -1.75 -6.50
N LEU A 220 -12.70 -2.11 -7.69
CA LEU A 220 -14.04 -2.65 -7.86
C LEU A 220 -13.99 -4.20 -7.93
N SER A 221 -15.01 -4.87 -7.41
CA SER A 221 -15.24 -6.30 -7.61
C SER A 221 -16.74 -6.56 -7.78
N ILE A 222 -17.12 -7.38 -8.76
CA ILE A 222 -18.53 -7.61 -9.11
C ILE A 222 -18.87 -9.09 -8.90
N PHE A 223 -19.93 -9.35 -8.14
CA PHE A 223 -20.44 -10.68 -7.81
C PHE A 223 -21.83 -10.87 -8.43
N PRO A 224 -21.91 -11.23 -9.73
CA PRO A 224 -23.19 -11.29 -10.44
C PRO A 224 -24.15 -12.36 -9.90
N ASP A 225 -23.60 -13.39 -9.25
CA ASP A 225 -24.36 -14.50 -8.67
C ASP A 225 -24.89 -14.21 -7.25
N ALA A 226 -24.68 -12.99 -6.73
CA ALA A 226 -25.11 -12.59 -5.40
C ALA A 226 -26.29 -11.62 -5.46
N GLY A 227 -27.21 -11.72 -4.50
CA GLY A 227 -28.24 -10.72 -4.27
C GLY A 227 -27.70 -9.51 -3.50
N HIS A 228 -28.59 -8.77 -2.86
CA HIS A 228 -28.23 -7.58 -2.09
C HIS A 228 -27.29 -7.90 -0.91
N PHE A 229 -27.45 -9.07 -0.30
CA PHE A 229 -26.67 -9.52 0.86
C PHE A 229 -25.46 -10.35 0.43
N LEU A 230 -24.55 -9.74 -0.34
CA LEU A 230 -23.42 -10.46 -0.94
C LEU A 230 -22.54 -11.23 0.06
N GLN A 231 -22.43 -10.72 1.30
CA GLN A 231 -21.66 -11.34 2.38
C GLN A 231 -22.33 -12.59 2.96
N GLU A 232 -23.63 -12.77 2.70
CA GLU A 232 -24.41 -13.94 3.08
C GLU A 232 -24.57 -14.89 1.90
N ASP A 233 -24.78 -14.38 0.69
CA ASP A 233 -24.99 -15.18 -0.50
C ASP A 233 -23.69 -15.85 -0.97
N THR A 234 -22.59 -15.09 -0.99
CA THR A 234 -21.27 -15.55 -1.44
C THR A 234 -20.17 -15.30 -0.39
N PRO A 235 -20.29 -15.88 0.81
CA PRO A 235 -19.44 -15.55 1.96
C PRO A 235 -17.95 -15.88 1.73
N MET A 236 -17.66 -16.99 1.04
CA MET A 236 -16.27 -17.37 0.73
C MET A 236 -15.63 -16.43 -0.30
N LYS A 237 -16.38 -16.00 -1.32
CA LYS A 237 -15.93 -15.06 -2.36
C LYS A 237 -15.69 -13.68 -1.74
N THR A 238 -16.61 -13.23 -0.89
CA THR A 238 -16.49 -12.00 -0.08
C THR A 238 -15.26 -12.04 0.81
N ALA A 239 -15.07 -13.11 1.58
CA ALA A 239 -13.90 -13.29 2.44
C ALA A 239 -12.58 -13.28 1.64
N SER A 240 -12.53 -14.00 0.51
CA SER A 240 -11.36 -14.06 -0.36
C SER A 240 -10.99 -12.67 -0.90
N CYS A 241 -11.98 -11.91 -1.38
CA CYS A 241 -11.77 -10.55 -1.86
C CYS A 241 -11.25 -9.60 -0.76
N LEU A 242 -11.82 -9.69 0.45
CA LEU A 242 -11.37 -8.91 1.61
C LEU A 242 -9.95 -9.28 2.04
N ILE A 243 -9.58 -10.56 2.00
CA ILE A 243 -8.21 -11.02 2.31
C ILE A 243 -7.22 -10.57 1.24
N GLU A 244 -7.56 -10.65 -0.04
CA GLU A 244 -6.70 -10.12 -1.10
C GLU A 244 -6.49 -8.61 -0.94
N PHE A 245 -7.55 -7.87 -0.65
CA PHE A 245 -7.50 -6.44 -0.40
C PHE A 245 -6.64 -6.12 0.83
N TRP A 246 -6.79 -6.89 1.91
CA TRP A 246 -5.93 -6.80 3.07
C TRP A 246 -4.47 -7.06 2.72
N ARG A 247 -4.13 -8.18 2.06
CA ARG A 247 -2.74 -8.53 1.69
C ARG A 247 -2.08 -7.47 0.81
N ARG A 248 -2.83 -6.85 -0.11
CA ARG A 248 -2.32 -5.77 -0.97
C ARG A 248 -2.07 -4.46 -0.23
N ASN A 249 -2.88 -4.18 0.77
CA ASN A 249 -2.86 -2.92 1.52
C ASN A 249 -2.30 -3.07 2.93
N GLN A 250 -1.83 -4.27 3.28
CA GLN A 250 -0.85 -4.47 4.33
C GLN A 250 0.26 -3.50 4.00
N ARG A 251 0.36 -2.42 4.78
CA ARG A 251 1.50 -1.53 4.61
C ARG A 251 2.72 -2.42 4.76
N LEU A 252 3.61 -2.38 3.76
CA LEU A 252 4.69 -3.34 3.61
C LEU A 252 5.31 -3.64 4.97
N ILE A 253 5.25 -4.91 5.37
CA ILE A 253 6.08 -5.40 6.46
C ILE A 253 7.46 -5.49 5.84
N LEU A 254 8.28 -4.49 6.15
CA LEU A 254 9.73 -4.40 6.06
C LEU A 254 10.08 -3.05 6.78
N PRO A 255 11.36 -2.72 7.03
CA PRO A 255 11.79 -1.74 8.05
C PRO A 255 11.05 -0.39 8.16
N PRO A 256 10.45 0.23 7.12
CA PRO A 256 9.94 1.60 7.24
C PRO A 256 8.87 1.82 8.29
N LYS A 257 7.99 0.85 8.61
CA LYS A 257 7.02 1.04 9.71
C LYS A 257 7.72 1.05 11.07
N LEU A 258 8.59 0.07 11.29
CA LEU A 258 9.31 -0.09 12.55
C LEU A 258 10.29 1.09 12.75
N ILE A 259 10.97 1.49 11.68
CA ILE A 259 11.80 2.69 11.64
C ILE A 259 10.91 3.94 11.83
N ALA A 260 9.76 4.08 11.16
CA ALA A 260 8.89 5.24 11.38
C ALA A 260 8.34 5.32 12.81
N GLU A 261 8.10 4.16 13.45
CA GLU A 261 7.57 4.08 14.82
C GLU A 261 8.65 4.34 15.87
N HIS A 262 9.81 3.71 15.74
CA HIS A 262 10.88 3.78 16.75
C HIS A 262 12.00 4.77 16.42
N ALA A 263 12.18 5.12 15.15
CA ALA A 263 13.23 6.00 14.64
C ALA A 263 12.71 6.98 13.56
N PRO A 264 11.64 7.77 13.82
CA PRO A 264 11.00 8.63 12.81
C PRO A 264 11.97 9.63 12.17
N ASP A 265 12.97 10.09 12.91
CA ASP A 265 14.00 11.03 12.44
C ASP A 265 14.94 10.44 11.36
N ALA A 266 14.90 9.12 11.17
CA ALA A 266 15.64 8.41 10.14
C ALA A 266 14.99 8.54 8.76
N ILE A 267 13.69 8.85 8.70
CA ILE A 267 12.94 8.96 7.44
C ILE A 267 12.62 10.43 7.16
N LYS A 268 12.98 10.91 5.97
CA LYS A 268 12.66 12.26 5.52
C LYS A 268 12.16 12.25 4.09
N SER A 269 11.12 13.03 3.82
CA SER A 269 10.60 13.20 2.48
C SER A 269 11.10 14.51 1.87
N HIS A 270 11.70 14.44 0.69
CA HIS A 270 12.28 15.57 -0.02
C HIS A 270 11.77 15.67 -1.46
N GLU A 271 11.81 16.86 -2.02
CA GLU A 271 11.60 17.03 -3.46
C GLU A 271 12.83 16.55 -4.23
N ILE A 272 12.64 16.08 -5.47
CA ILE A 272 13.75 15.61 -6.33
C ILE A 272 14.83 16.67 -6.55
N LYS A 273 14.46 17.95 -6.55
CA LYS A 273 15.38 19.08 -6.69
C LYS A 273 16.37 19.18 -5.53
N SER A 274 16.05 18.66 -4.35
CA SER A 274 16.94 18.68 -3.17
C SER A 274 18.19 17.80 -3.35
N TYR A 275 18.18 16.90 -4.35
CA TYR A 275 19.27 16.00 -4.68
C TYR A 275 20.19 16.52 -5.80
N PHE A 276 20.07 17.81 -6.17
CA PHE A 276 20.96 18.43 -7.14
C PHE A 276 22.45 18.18 -6.79
N GLY A 277 23.22 17.73 -7.79
CA GLY A 277 24.64 17.42 -7.70
C GLY A 277 24.97 16.05 -7.08
N ARG A 278 23.99 15.31 -6.54
CA ARG A 278 24.23 14.01 -5.93
C ARG A 278 24.42 12.92 -7.00
N LYS A 279 25.41 12.06 -6.77
CA LYS A 279 25.56 10.78 -7.49
C LYS A 279 24.70 9.73 -6.79
N VAL A 280 23.93 8.93 -7.52
CA VAL A 280 23.01 7.94 -6.93
C VAL A 280 23.15 6.62 -7.68
N ALA A 281 23.34 5.52 -6.96
CA ALA A 281 23.30 4.17 -7.53
C ALA A 281 21.86 3.69 -7.60
N ILE A 282 21.41 3.23 -8.76
CA ILE A 282 20.03 2.85 -9.02
C ILE A 282 19.98 1.36 -9.32
N ASP A 283 19.14 0.64 -8.59
CA ASP A 283 18.82 -0.75 -8.87
C ASP A 283 18.05 -0.85 -10.20
N ALA A 284 18.75 -1.27 -11.25
CA ALA A 284 18.20 -1.32 -12.60
C ALA A 284 17.16 -2.43 -12.74
N SER A 285 17.40 -3.58 -12.11
CA SER A 285 16.49 -4.73 -12.16
C SER A 285 15.12 -4.37 -11.62
N MET A 286 15.07 -3.75 -10.43
CA MET A 286 13.81 -3.31 -9.85
C MET A 286 13.12 -2.24 -10.70
N CYS A 287 13.89 -1.33 -11.31
CA CYS A 287 13.36 -0.30 -12.21
C CYS A 287 12.74 -0.87 -13.48
N ILE A 288 13.40 -1.84 -14.13
CA ILE A 288 12.90 -2.45 -15.37
C ILE A 288 11.57 -3.15 -15.10
N TYR A 289 11.45 -3.90 -14.00
CA TYR A 289 10.18 -4.50 -13.58
C TYR A 289 9.08 -3.44 -13.40
N GLN A 290 9.38 -2.32 -12.72
CA GLN A 290 8.42 -1.23 -12.53
C GLN A 290 7.99 -0.59 -13.86
N PHE A 291 8.92 -0.40 -14.79
CA PHE A 291 8.62 0.17 -16.11
C PHE A 291 7.73 -0.76 -16.92
N MET A 292 8.04 -2.05 -16.97
CA MET A 292 7.24 -3.05 -17.68
C MET A 292 5.82 -3.19 -17.10
N ILE A 293 5.64 -2.96 -15.81
CA ILE A 293 4.30 -3.00 -15.18
C ILE A 293 3.54 -1.68 -15.43
N ALA A 294 4.21 -0.53 -15.32
CA ALA A 294 3.56 0.78 -15.32
C ALA A 294 3.42 1.43 -16.70
N VAL A 295 4.34 1.15 -17.63
CA VAL A 295 4.35 1.71 -18.99
C VAL A 295 3.62 0.75 -19.91
N ARG A 296 2.35 1.09 -20.20
CA ARG A 296 1.43 0.29 -21.01
C ARG A 296 0.62 1.19 -21.93
N GLN A 297 0.09 0.60 -22.99
CA GLN A 297 -0.89 1.22 -23.87
C GLN A 297 -2.22 1.47 -23.13
N GLN A 298 -3.12 2.25 -23.73
CA GLN A 298 -4.40 2.60 -23.11
C GLN A 298 -5.31 1.38 -22.88
N ASP A 299 -5.17 0.34 -23.70
CA ASP A 299 -5.85 -0.94 -23.58
C ASP A 299 -5.25 -1.87 -22.50
N GLY A 300 -4.12 -1.47 -21.89
CA GLY A 300 -3.41 -2.22 -20.86
C GLY A 300 -2.36 -3.20 -21.40
N GLN A 301 -2.15 -3.28 -22.71
CA GLN A 301 -1.06 -4.07 -23.30
C GLN A 301 0.31 -3.39 -23.12
N LEU A 302 1.38 -4.16 -23.28
CA LEU A 302 2.74 -3.62 -23.27
C LEU A 302 2.96 -2.69 -24.48
N LEU A 303 3.85 -1.71 -24.31
CA LEU A 303 4.28 -0.89 -25.45
C LEU A 303 5.16 -1.77 -26.34
N THR A 304 4.85 -1.87 -27.63
CA THR A 304 5.66 -2.63 -28.59
C THR A 304 6.03 -1.77 -29.79
N ASN A 305 7.07 -2.18 -30.53
CA ASN A 305 7.33 -1.67 -31.88
C ASN A 305 6.47 -2.42 -32.92
N ASP A 306 6.62 -2.05 -34.20
CA ASP A 306 5.90 -2.65 -35.32
C ASP A 306 6.20 -4.16 -35.50
N GLN A 307 7.31 -4.64 -34.93
CA GLN A 307 7.71 -6.05 -34.96
C GLN A 307 7.16 -6.86 -33.75
N GLY A 308 6.43 -6.20 -32.84
CA GLY A 308 5.88 -6.83 -31.64
C GLY A 308 6.87 -6.96 -30.48
N GLU A 309 8.07 -6.39 -30.59
CA GLU A 309 9.05 -6.37 -29.52
C GLU A 309 8.65 -5.36 -28.45
N THR A 310 8.78 -5.70 -27.17
CA THR A 310 8.42 -4.79 -26.07
C THR A 310 9.41 -3.62 -26.00
N THR A 311 8.91 -2.41 -25.75
CA THR A 311 9.70 -1.17 -25.66
C THR A 311 9.42 -0.36 -24.37
N SER A 312 8.56 -0.88 -23.49
CA SER A 312 8.18 -0.24 -22.22
C SER A 312 9.37 0.09 -21.30
N HIS A 313 10.32 -0.84 -21.17
CA HIS A 313 11.54 -0.67 -20.36
C HIS A 313 12.44 0.43 -20.91
N LEU A 314 12.59 0.52 -22.24
CA LEU A 314 13.38 1.57 -22.90
C LEU A 314 12.76 2.95 -22.68
N MET A 315 11.44 3.07 -22.85
CA MET A 315 10.73 4.33 -22.62
C MET A 315 10.86 4.78 -21.16
N GLY A 316 10.66 3.85 -20.21
CA GLY A 316 10.81 4.12 -18.79
C GLY A 316 12.23 4.55 -18.44
N MET A 317 13.23 3.79 -18.87
CA MET A 317 14.64 4.04 -18.63
C MET A 317 15.06 5.42 -19.17
N PHE A 318 14.70 5.72 -20.42
CA PHE A 318 15.03 6.99 -21.06
C PHE A 318 14.48 8.19 -20.29
N TYR A 319 13.16 8.27 -20.11
CA TYR A 319 12.54 9.46 -19.52
C TYR A 319 12.82 9.63 -18.03
N ARG A 320 12.98 8.53 -17.27
CA ARG A 320 13.37 8.64 -15.85
C ARG A 320 14.79 9.14 -15.69
N THR A 321 15.69 8.65 -16.52
CA THR A 321 17.08 9.12 -16.54
C THR A 321 17.16 10.60 -16.94
N VAL A 322 16.44 11.01 -17.99
CA VAL A 322 16.33 12.43 -18.39
C VAL A 322 15.83 13.28 -17.23
N ARG A 323 14.76 12.86 -16.53
CA ARG A 323 14.22 13.59 -15.37
C ARG A 323 15.24 13.74 -14.24
N MET A 324 15.97 12.68 -13.90
CA MET A 324 16.97 12.72 -12.83
C MET A 324 18.11 13.68 -13.19
N VAL A 325 18.65 13.56 -14.39
CA VAL A 325 19.73 14.42 -14.90
C VAL A 325 19.28 15.88 -15.03
N ASP A 326 18.03 16.13 -15.44
CA ASP A 326 17.46 17.49 -15.51
C ASP A 326 17.39 18.18 -14.14
N ASN A 327 17.17 17.38 -13.08
CA ASN A 327 17.24 17.83 -11.68
C ASN A 327 18.68 17.85 -11.12
N GLY A 328 19.70 17.63 -11.96
CA GLY A 328 21.11 17.65 -11.60
C GLY A 328 21.60 16.43 -10.84
N ILE A 329 20.84 15.33 -10.82
CA ILE A 329 21.25 14.06 -10.24
C ILE A 329 22.12 13.32 -11.26
N LYS A 330 23.18 12.65 -10.79
CA LYS A 330 24.08 11.83 -11.60
C LYS A 330 23.81 10.35 -11.34
N PRO A 331 22.93 9.70 -12.13
CA PRO A 331 22.56 8.30 -11.90
C PRO A 331 23.65 7.36 -12.39
N VAL A 332 23.91 6.29 -11.65
CA VAL A 332 24.60 5.08 -12.15
C VAL A 332 23.64 3.91 -11.98
N TYR A 333 23.39 3.15 -13.04
CA TYR A 333 22.52 1.98 -12.96
C TYR A 333 23.31 0.73 -12.60
N VAL A 334 22.74 -0.13 -11.76
CA VAL A 334 23.37 -1.39 -11.35
C VAL A 334 22.45 -2.53 -11.75
N PHE A 335 22.96 -3.45 -12.56
CA PHE A 335 22.22 -4.62 -13.06
C PHE A 335 22.58 -5.85 -12.24
N ASP A 336 21.60 -6.73 -12.00
CA ASP A 336 21.85 -8.02 -11.35
C ASP A 336 22.78 -8.91 -12.17
N GLY A 337 23.58 -9.68 -11.44
CA GLY A 337 24.35 -10.81 -11.93
C GLY A 337 23.61 -12.12 -11.70
N LYS A 338 24.36 -13.13 -11.24
CA LYS A 338 23.78 -14.45 -10.97
C LYS A 338 23.12 -14.45 -9.59
N PRO A 339 21.83 -14.81 -9.46
CA PRO A 339 21.18 -14.84 -8.15
C PRO A 339 21.84 -15.86 -7.22
N PRO A 340 21.87 -15.61 -5.91
CA PRO A 340 22.47 -16.51 -4.94
C PRO A 340 21.63 -17.77 -4.82
N THR A 341 22.29 -18.90 -4.52
CA THR A 341 21.62 -20.20 -4.36
C THR A 341 20.51 -20.17 -3.31
N LEU A 342 20.70 -19.40 -2.24
CA LEU A 342 19.74 -19.16 -1.17
C LEU A 342 18.39 -18.60 -1.65
N LYS A 343 18.39 -17.80 -2.72
CA LYS A 343 17.17 -17.19 -3.28
C LYS A 343 16.35 -18.16 -4.15
N SER A 344 16.87 -19.37 -4.42
CA SER A 344 16.21 -20.38 -5.27
C SER A 344 14.79 -20.73 -4.82
N GLY A 345 14.55 -20.84 -3.52
CA GLY A 345 13.23 -21.12 -2.95
C GLY A 345 12.22 -20.01 -3.25
N GLU A 346 12.62 -18.75 -3.08
CA GLU A 346 11.75 -17.60 -3.40
C GLU A 346 11.54 -17.45 -4.91
N LEU A 347 12.58 -17.70 -5.73
CA LEU A 347 12.46 -17.72 -7.19
C LEU A 347 11.48 -18.81 -7.67
N ALA A 348 11.51 -20.00 -7.07
CA ALA A 348 10.55 -21.07 -7.36
C ALA A 348 9.11 -20.66 -7.00
N LYS A 349 8.91 -20.04 -5.82
CA LYS A 349 7.60 -19.49 -5.42
C LYS A 349 7.12 -18.39 -6.36
N ARG A 350 8.02 -17.52 -6.84
CA ARG A 350 7.72 -16.47 -7.83
C ARG A 350 7.34 -17.09 -9.18
N LYS A 351 8.03 -18.16 -9.59
CA LYS A 351 7.72 -18.90 -10.83
C LYS A 351 6.34 -19.56 -10.76
N ALA A 352 6.05 -20.30 -9.69
CA ALA A 352 4.74 -20.95 -9.50
C ALA A 352 3.59 -19.93 -9.49
N ARG A 353 3.75 -18.80 -8.79
CA ARG A 353 2.76 -17.70 -8.80
C ARG A 353 2.53 -17.11 -10.19
N LYS A 354 3.55 -17.10 -11.05
CA LYS A 354 3.43 -16.63 -12.43
C LYS A 354 2.75 -17.65 -13.33
N GLU A 355 3.06 -18.93 -13.17
CA GLU A 355 2.40 -20.03 -13.90
C GLU A 355 0.90 -20.06 -13.56
N GLU A 356 0.53 -20.00 -12.27
CA GLU A 356 -0.87 -19.90 -11.84
C GLU A 356 -1.55 -18.62 -12.36
N ALA A 357 -0.83 -17.51 -12.42
CA ALA A 357 -1.36 -16.26 -12.97
C ALA A 357 -1.52 -16.30 -14.49
N GLN A 358 -0.69 -17.09 -15.19
CA GLN A 358 -0.78 -17.31 -16.63
C GLN A 358 -1.96 -18.19 -16.97
N GLU A 359 -2.16 -19.30 -16.25
CA GLU A 359 -3.35 -20.16 -16.42
C GLU A 359 -4.64 -19.35 -16.22
N LYS A 360 -4.71 -18.55 -15.15
CA LYS A 360 -5.85 -17.65 -14.90
C LYS A 360 -5.98 -16.53 -15.93
N MET A 361 -4.89 -16.12 -16.57
CA MET A 361 -4.91 -15.14 -17.66
C MET A 361 -5.52 -15.77 -18.91
N ASP A 362 -5.12 -17.00 -19.24
CA ASP A 362 -5.59 -17.71 -20.42
C ASP A 362 -7.10 -18.01 -20.29
N GLU A 363 -7.55 -18.46 -19.12
CA GLU A 363 -8.98 -18.58 -18.79
C GLU A 363 -9.73 -17.23 -18.91
N ALA A 364 -9.12 -16.15 -18.42
CA ALA A 364 -9.71 -14.81 -18.50
C ALA A 364 -9.73 -14.24 -19.92
N ASN A 365 -8.82 -14.64 -20.81
CA ASN A 365 -8.83 -14.25 -22.21
C ASN A 365 -9.97 -14.92 -22.99
N GLU A 366 -10.39 -16.12 -22.58
CA GLU A 366 -11.48 -16.86 -23.22
C GLU A 366 -12.87 -16.43 -22.72
N VAL A 367 -13.01 -16.09 -21.42
CA VAL A 367 -14.33 -15.90 -20.77
C VAL A 367 -14.44 -14.61 -19.95
N GLY A 368 -13.32 -13.91 -19.70
CA GLY A 368 -13.22 -12.83 -18.73
C GLY A 368 -13.45 -11.41 -19.29
N THR A 369 -13.56 -10.45 -18.37
CA THR A 369 -13.65 -9.02 -18.71
C THR A 369 -12.28 -8.43 -19.03
N SER A 370 -12.22 -7.35 -19.82
CA SER A 370 -10.96 -6.64 -20.15
C SER A 370 -10.17 -6.18 -18.90
N GLU A 371 -10.85 -5.92 -17.78
CA GLU A 371 -10.20 -5.55 -16.51
C GLU A 371 -9.49 -6.74 -15.85
N ASP A 372 -10.08 -7.94 -15.89
CA ASP A 372 -9.47 -9.16 -15.34
C ASP A 372 -8.23 -9.55 -16.15
N VAL A 373 -8.34 -9.52 -17.48
CA VAL A 373 -7.21 -9.74 -18.41
C VAL A 373 -6.07 -8.78 -18.07
N ASN A 374 -6.37 -7.49 -17.86
CA ASN A 374 -5.37 -6.49 -17.51
C ASN A 374 -4.73 -6.69 -16.12
N LYS A 375 -5.48 -7.22 -15.14
CA LYS A 375 -4.96 -7.56 -13.81
C LYS A 375 -3.98 -8.74 -13.87
N TYR A 376 -4.32 -9.81 -14.61
CA TYR A 376 -3.43 -10.96 -14.76
C TYR A 376 -2.22 -10.64 -15.65
N ASN A 377 -2.41 -9.84 -16.71
CA ASN A 377 -1.33 -9.34 -17.58
C ASN A 377 -0.22 -8.58 -16.84
N ARG A 378 -0.52 -7.93 -15.71
CA ARG A 378 0.49 -7.26 -14.88
C ARG A 378 1.28 -8.25 -14.02
N ARG A 379 0.67 -9.39 -13.67
CA ARG A 379 1.28 -10.44 -12.83
C ARG A 379 2.17 -11.39 -13.62
N THR A 380 1.91 -11.53 -14.93
CA THR A 380 2.67 -12.39 -15.84
C THR A 380 3.94 -11.73 -16.40
N VAL A 381 4.18 -10.44 -16.13
CA VAL A 381 5.36 -9.70 -16.61
C VAL A 381 6.66 -10.41 -16.24
N LYS A 382 7.50 -10.61 -17.25
CA LYS A 382 8.84 -11.19 -17.13
C LYS A 382 9.86 -10.24 -17.71
N VAL A 383 10.93 -10.00 -16.96
CA VAL A 383 12.12 -9.32 -17.46
C VAL A 383 13.07 -10.39 -17.99
N THR A 384 13.51 -10.23 -19.23
CA THR A 384 14.43 -11.13 -19.92
C THR A 384 15.84 -10.54 -19.91
N ARG A 385 16.83 -11.38 -20.21
CA ARG A 385 18.20 -10.91 -20.40
C ARG A 385 18.32 -9.89 -21.53
N GLU A 386 17.50 -10.06 -22.57
CA GLU A 386 17.42 -9.13 -23.70
C GLU A 386 17.03 -7.72 -23.26
N HIS A 387 15.98 -7.57 -22.43
CA HIS A 387 15.61 -6.25 -21.90
C HIS A 387 16.77 -5.58 -21.15
N ASN A 388 17.59 -6.35 -20.43
CA ASN A 388 18.76 -5.81 -19.73
C ASN A 388 19.82 -5.32 -20.72
N GLU A 389 20.15 -6.11 -21.75
CA GLU A 389 21.11 -5.71 -22.78
C GLU A 389 20.63 -4.50 -23.59
N GLU A 390 19.34 -4.44 -23.88
CA GLU A 390 18.71 -3.29 -24.55
C GLU A 390 18.78 -2.02 -23.69
N CYS A 391 18.56 -2.13 -22.38
CA CYS A 391 18.74 -1.01 -21.44
C CYS A 391 20.21 -0.58 -21.36
N LYS A 392 21.15 -1.53 -21.31
CA LYS A 392 22.59 -1.22 -21.30
C LYS A 392 23.01 -0.50 -22.59
N LYS A 393 22.56 -0.97 -23.76
CA LYS A 393 22.79 -0.31 -25.06
C LYS A 393 22.26 1.12 -25.01
N LEU A 394 21.04 1.33 -24.51
CA LEU A 394 20.46 2.66 -24.33
C LEU A 394 21.33 3.55 -23.43
N LEU A 395 21.68 3.08 -22.21
CA LEU A 395 22.47 3.86 -21.26
C LEU A 395 23.83 4.29 -21.81
N ARG A 396 24.49 3.42 -22.59
CA ARG A 396 25.74 3.77 -23.30
C ARG A 396 25.52 4.94 -24.27
N THR A 397 24.48 4.90 -25.10
CA THR A 397 24.19 6.02 -26.02
C THR A 397 23.80 7.30 -25.29
N MET A 398 23.21 7.20 -24.10
CA MET A 398 22.87 8.35 -23.26
C MET A 398 24.06 8.93 -22.48
N GLY A 399 25.24 8.30 -22.51
CA GLY A 399 26.42 8.72 -21.75
C GLY A 399 26.31 8.46 -20.24
N ILE A 400 25.45 7.53 -19.83
CA ILE A 400 25.18 7.22 -18.41
C ILE A 400 25.89 5.91 -18.02
N PRO A 401 26.71 5.91 -16.95
CA PRO A 401 27.42 4.72 -16.53
C PRO A 401 26.45 3.67 -15.97
N TYR A 402 26.81 2.41 -16.15
CA TYR A 402 26.18 1.29 -15.46
C TYR A 402 27.25 0.32 -14.94
N VAL A 403 26.88 -0.46 -13.94
CA VAL A 403 27.69 -1.51 -13.31
C VAL A 403 26.92 -2.82 -13.38
N GLU A 404 27.63 -3.92 -13.58
CA GLU A 404 27.07 -5.27 -13.46
C GLU A 404 27.50 -5.82 -12.11
N ALA A 405 26.54 -6.13 -11.24
CA ALA A 405 26.83 -6.75 -9.96
C ALA A 405 27.23 -8.22 -10.19
N PRO A 406 28.15 -8.79 -9.38
CA PRO A 406 28.40 -10.23 -9.40
C PRO A 406 27.13 -11.05 -9.06
N CYS A 407 26.35 -10.54 -8.11
CA CYS A 407 25.16 -11.18 -7.56
C CYS A 407 23.94 -10.24 -7.61
N GLU A 408 23.56 -9.61 -6.50
CA GLU A 408 22.38 -8.73 -6.41
C GLU A 408 22.75 -7.25 -6.59
N ALA A 409 21.93 -6.51 -7.34
CA ALA A 409 22.13 -5.10 -7.66
C ALA A 409 21.99 -4.21 -6.43
N GLU A 410 21.05 -4.48 -5.53
CA GLU A 410 20.85 -3.72 -4.30
C GLU A 410 22.07 -3.81 -3.36
N ALA A 411 22.72 -4.97 -3.30
CA ALA A 411 23.94 -5.16 -2.53
C ALA A 411 25.10 -4.35 -3.12
N GLN A 412 25.26 -4.38 -4.44
CA GLN A 412 26.28 -3.59 -5.14
C GLN A 412 26.01 -2.09 -5.06
N CYS A 413 24.74 -1.66 -5.10
CA CYS A 413 24.36 -0.26 -4.83
C CYS A 413 24.76 0.17 -3.42
N ALA A 414 24.50 -0.67 -2.41
CA ALA A 414 24.90 -0.41 -1.04
C ALA A 414 26.43 -0.31 -0.91
N GLU A 415 27.19 -1.16 -1.61
CA GLU A 415 28.66 -1.10 -1.63
C GLU A 415 29.19 0.21 -2.24
N LEU A 416 28.65 0.65 -3.38
CA LEU A 416 29.03 1.92 -3.99
C LEU A 416 28.76 3.12 -3.05
N ALA A 417 27.67 3.06 -2.29
CA ALA A 417 27.33 4.10 -1.31
C ALA A 417 28.26 4.06 -0.08
N LYS A 418 28.57 2.86 0.45
CA LYS A 418 29.53 2.66 1.56
C LYS A 418 30.93 3.13 1.18
N ALA A 419 31.36 2.86 -0.04
CA ALA A 419 32.66 3.28 -0.58
C ALA A 419 32.72 4.80 -0.91
N GLY A 420 31.63 5.54 -0.73
CA GLY A 420 31.57 6.98 -1.00
C GLY A 420 31.62 7.35 -2.49
N LYS A 421 31.43 6.38 -3.40
CA LYS A 421 31.37 6.63 -4.85
C LYS A 421 30.05 7.31 -5.25
N VAL A 422 28.99 7.03 -4.49
CA VAL A 422 27.66 7.65 -4.61
C VAL A 422 27.15 8.11 -3.24
N PHE A 423 26.18 9.02 -3.22
CA PHE A 423 25.55 9.54 -2.01
C PHE A 423 24.64 8.51 -1.33
N GLY A 424 23.95 7.68 -2.13
CA GLY A 424 23.01 6.69 -1.64
C GLY A 424 22.56 5.74 -2.74
N ALA A 425 21.85 4.70 -2.34
CA ALA A 425 21.23 3.72 -3.22
C ALA A 425 19.75 4.08 -3.42
N ALA A 426 19.26 3.98 -4.66
CA ALA A 426 17.87 4.15 -5.02
C ALA A 426 17.27 2.80 -5.42
N SER A 427 16.45 2.25 -4.54
CA SER A 427 15.66 1.04 -4.77
C SER A 427 14.37 1.10 -3.97
N GLU A 428 13.34 0.38 -4.43
CA GLU A 428 12.17 0.09 -3.60
C GLU A 428 12.36 -1.13 -2.72
N ASP A 429 13.43 -1.91 -2.96
CA ASP A 429 13.79 -3.02 -2.12
C ASP A 429 14.45 -2.52 -0.83
N MET A 430 13.85 -2.88 0.30
CA MET A 430 14.33 -2.48 1.61
C MET A 430 15.54 -3.30 2.07
N ASP A 431 15.79 -4.47 1.46
CA ASP A 431 16.96 -5.29 1.75
C ASP A 431 18.27 -4.54 1.42
N THR A 432 18.19 -3.49 0.60
CA THR A 432 19.28 -2.52 0.40
C THR A 432 19.81 -1.94 1.72
N LEU A 433 18.93 -1.64 2.70
CA LEU A 433 19.36 -1.20 4.04
C LEU A 433 20.04 -2.33 4.80
N THR A 434 19.57 -3.57 4.64
CA THR A 434 20.15 -4.76 5.27
C THR A 434 21.57 -5.05 4.76
N PHE A 435 21.88 -4.72 3.49
CA PHE A 435 23.24 -4.73 2.93
C PHE A 435 24.13 -3.55 3.41
N GLY A 436 23.56 -2.65 4.22
CA GLY A 436 24.29 -1.58 4.88
C GLY A 436 24.43 -0.30 4.08
N THR A 437 23.51 0.00 3.15
CA THR A 437 23.56 1.30 2.47
C THR A 437 23.40 2.44 3.50
N PRO A 438 24.28 3.46 3.53
CA PRO A 438 24.15 4.59 4.46
C PRO A 438 22.85 5.38 4.25
N VAL A 439 22.43 5.52 2.98
CA VAL A 439 21.23 6.25 2.56
C VAL A 439 20.48 5.41 1.52
N LEU A 440 19.21 5.14 1.78
CA LEU A 440 18.26 4.56 0.82
C LEU A 440 17.30 5.64 0.34
N LEU A 441 17.14 5.77 -0.98
CA LEU A 441 16.23 6.71 -1.64
C LEU A 441 15.11 5.94 -2.33
N ARG A 442 13.89 6.12 -1.85
CA ARG A 442 12.69 5.52 -2.44
C ARG A 442 11.93 6.53 -3.29
N HIS A 443 11.12 6.02 -4.21
CA HIS A 443 10.31 6.75 -5.17
C HIS A 443 11.11 7.55 -6.20
N MET A 444 12.43 7.34 -6.30
CA MET A 444 13.31 8.08 -7.21
C MET A 444 12.97 7.82 -8.68
N THR A 445 12.63 6.58 -9.03
CA THR A 445 12.33 6.14 -10.41
C THR A 445 10.84 6.18 -10.75
N TYR A 446 10.01 6.64 -9.82
CA TYR A 446 8.57 6.79 -10.04
C TYR A 446 8.25 7.88 -11.06
N SER A 447 7.05 7.80 -11.63
CA SER A 447 6.55 8.81 -12.55
C SER A 447 6.33 10.15 -11.87
N GLU A 448 6.77 11.22 -12.53
CA GLU A 448 6.47 12.59 -12.11
C GLU A 448 4.96 12.83 -11.98
N ALA A 449 4.15 12.18 -12.84
CA ALA A 449 2.70 12.23 -12.77
C ALA A 449 2.12 11.76 -11.42
N ARG A 450 2.84 10.92 -10.66
CA ARG A 450 2.43 10.47 -9.33
C ARG A 450 2.60 11.54 -8.25
N LYS A 451 3.42 12.58 -8.50
CA LYS A 451 3.70 13.69 -7.58
C LYS A 451 4.10 13.24 -6.16
N LEU A 452 4.74 12.08 -6.05
CA LEU A 452 5.22 11.57 -4.78
C LEU A 452 6.60 12.17 -4.45
N PRO A 453 6.84 12.55 -3.17
CA PRO A 453 8.17 12.94 -2.73
C PRO A 453 9.11 11.73 -2.71
N ILE A 454 10.41 12.00 -2.68
CA ILE A 454 11.44 10.99 -2.47
C ILE A 454 11.59 10.77 -0.98
N ASP A 455 11.44 9.52 -0.55
CA ASP A 455 11.64 9.15 0.84
C ASP A 455 13.09 8.72 1.02
N GLU A 456 13.81 9.45 1.86
CA GLU A 456 15.17 9.19 2.27
C GLU A 456 15.18 8.47 3.61
N VAL A 457 15.81 7.31 3.66
CA VAL A 457 16.05 6.57 4.89
C VAL A 457 17.54 6.58 5.20
N ASN A 458 17.91 7.17 6.34
CA ASN A 458 19.28 7.18 6.83
C ASN A 458 19.52 6.00 7.78
N LEU A 459 20.40 5.08 7.40
CA LEU A 459 20.64 3.85 8.15
C LEU A 459 21.20 4.12 9.55
N GLN A 460 22.13 5.06 9.68
CA GLN A 460 22.74 5.37 10.98
C GLN A 460 21.67 5.85 11.98
N LYS A 461 20.79 6.76 11.56
CA LYS A 461 19.69 7.24 12.41
C LYS A 461 18.67 6.14 12.70
N ALA A 462 18.43 5.24 11.75
CA ALA A 462 17.55 4.10 11.97
C ALA A 462 18.12 3.18 13.06
N LEU A 463 19.42 2.86 13.00
CA LEU A 463 20.13 2.07 14.01
C LEU A 463 20.14 2.77 15.37
N GLU A 464 20.40 4.08 15.41
CA GLU A 464 20.38 4.88 16.65
C GLU A 464 18.99 4.91 17.28
N GLY A 465 17.92 5.15 16.51
CA GLY A 465 16.55 5.19 17.02
C GLY A 465 16.02 3.82 17.44
N LEU A 466 16.46 2.75 16.78
CA LEU A 466 16.16 1.37 17.19
C LEU A 466 17.02 0.89 18.37
N GLY A 467 18.14 1.57 18.66
CA GLY A 467 19.13 1.14 19.64
C GLY A 467 19.86 -0.14 19.24
N PHE A 468 19.97 -0.43 17.94
CA PHE A 468 20.52 -1.67 17.40
C PHE A 468 21.86 -1.45 16.70
N THR A 469 22.72 -2.46 16.77
CA THR A 469 23.90 -2.58 15.92
C THR A 469 23.52 -3.08 14.53
N MET A 470 24.40 -2.93 13.54
CA MET A 470 24.15 -3.46 12.20
C MET A 470 23.89 -4.98 12.21
N ALA A 471 24.63 -5.74 13.04
CA ALA A 471 24.43 -7.18 13.17
C ALA A 471 23.03 -7.53 13.70
N GLN A 472 22.56 -6.80 14.72
CA GLN A 472 21.19 -6.93 15.25
C GLN A 472 20.14 -6.55 14.22
N PHE A 473 20.40 -5.52 13.41
CA PHE A 473 19.50 -5.08 12.37
C PHE A 473 19.36 -6.12 11.24
N VAL A 474 20.44 -6.78 10.85
CA VAL A 474 20.39 -7.90 9.89
C VAL A 474 19.55 -9.05 10.46
N ASP A 475 19.79 -9.42 11.72
CA ASP A 475 19.02 -10.47 12.41
C ASP A 475 17.53 -10.13 12.53
N LEU A 476 17.22 -8.87 12.81
CA LEU A 476 15.85 -8.36 12.79
C LEU A 476 15.22 -8.55 11.41
N CYS A 477 15.91 -8.14 10.33
CA CYS A 477 15.39 -8.25 8.97
C CYS A 477 15.13 -9.71 8.55
N ILE A 478 16.03 -10.63 8.91
CA ILE A 478 15.85 -12.07 8.66
C ILE A 478 14.61 -12.60 9.41
N LEU A 479 14.41 -12.22 10.68
CA LEU A 479 13.22 -12.63 11.45
C LEU A 479 11.91 -12.04 10.92
N MET A 480 11.95 -10.82 10.36
CA MET A 480 10.79 -10.22 9.69
C MET A 480 10.45 -10.92 8.38
N GLY A 481 11.41 -11.65 7.80
CA GLY A 481 11.33 -12.33 6.51
C GLY A 481 12.12 -11.58 5.44
N CYS A 482 13.00 -12.32 4.76
CA CYS A 482 13.78 -11.87 3.61
C CYS A 482 13.66 -12.87 2.45
N ASP A 483 14.24 -12.54 1.30
CA ASP A 483 14.19 -13.38 0.10
C ASP A 483 15.10 -14.63 0.14
N TYR A 484 16.02 -14.70 1.12
CA TYR A 484 17.11 -15.69 1.14
C TYR A 484 16.86 -16.89 2.07
N THR A 485 15.89 -16.79 2.98
CA THR A 485 15.54 -17.88 3.90
C THR A 485 14.06 -17.81 4.29
N ALA A 486 13.50 -18.90 4.77
CA ALA A 486 12.15 -18.93 5.31
C ALA A 486 12.05 -18.11 6.61
N SER A 487 10.84 -17.67 6.97
CA SER A 487 10.58 -16.99 8.25
C SER A 487 9.91 -17.93 9.24
N ILE A 488 10.06 -17.64 10.53
CA ILE A 488 9.38 -18.40 11.59
C ILE A 488 7.88 -18.11 11.55
N LYS A 489 7.07 -19.16 11.37
CA LYS A 489 5.61 -19.01 11.31
C LYS A 489 5.06 -18.45 12.62
N GLY A 490 4.34 -17.34 12.53
CA GLY A 490 3.72 -16.67 13.69
C GLY A 490 4.58 -15.60 14.35
N ILE A 491 5.78 -15.32 13.84
CA ILE A 491 6.59 -14.16 14.24
C ILE A 491 6.45 -13.09 13.15
N GLY A 492 5.79 -11.99 13.49
CA GLY A 492 5.70 -10.79 12.65
C GLY A 492 6.70 -9.71 13.08
N PRO A 493 6.68 -8.52 12.46
CA PRO A 493 7.69 -7.47 12.67
C PRO A 493 7.82 -6.98 14.12
N GLN A 494 6.71 -6.79 14.82
CA GLN A 494 6.73 -6.40 16.24
C GLN A 494 7.28 -7.52 17.14
N GLY A 495 6.98 -8.77 16.80
CA GLY A 495 7.52 -9.94 17.50
C GLY A 495 9.04 -10.07 17.28
N ALA A 496 9.49 -9.90 16.04
CA ALA A 496 10.90 -9.90 15.67
C ALA A 496 11.67 -8.78 16.39
N TYR A 497 11.12 -7.56 16.40
CA TYR A 497 11.71 -6.43 17.12
C TYR A 497 11.86 -6.72 18.61
N LYS A 498 10.80 -7.21 19.26
CA LYS A 498 10.85 -7.57 20.69
C LYS A 498 11.92 -8.62 20.97
N LEU A 499 11.98 -9.69 20.16
CA LEU A 499 12.95 -10.77 20.33
C LEU A 499 14.39 -10.28 20.18
N ILE A 500 14.69 -9.46 19.17
CA ILE A 500 16.04 -8.91 18.98
C ILE A 500 16.36 -7.86 20.05
N ASN A 501 15.38 -7.06 20.47
CA ASN A 501 15.61 -6.09 21.53
C ASN A 501 15.95 -6.78 22.87
N GLU A 502 15.30 -7.90 23.19
CA GLU A 502 15.52 -8.66 24.44
C GLU A 502 16.76 -9.56 24.35
N HIS A 503 16.93 -10.31 23.25
CA HIS A 503 17.91 -11.40 23.13
C HIS A 503 19.11 -11.08 22.23
N LYS A 504 19.10 -9.93 21.56
CA LYS A 504 20.22 -9.36 20.78
C LYS A 504 20.69 -10.15 19.55
N SER A 505 20.28 -11.39 19.36
CA SER A 505 20.61 -12.22 18.19
C SER A 505 19.53 -13.27 17.94
N ILE A 506 19.47 -13.79 16.71
CA ILE A 506 18.61 -14.94 16.37
C ILE A 506 18.98 -16.16 17.22
N ASP A 507 20.27 -16.42 17.41
CA ASP A 507 20.79 -17.61 18.11
C ASP A 507 20.30 -17.69 19.56
N GLU A 508 20.23 -16.55 20.25
CA GLU A 508 19.64 -16.48 21.59
C GLU A 508 18.10 -16.39 21.54
N ALA A 509 17.52 -15.66 20.58
CA ALA A 509 16.08 -15.51 20.46
C ALA A 509 15.35 -16.87 20.31
N ILE A 510 15.92 -17.81 19.54
CA ILE A 510 15.34 -19.15 19.31
C ILE A 510 15.15 -19.92 20.63
N LYS A 511 16.06 -19.77 21.59
CA LYS A 511 16.01 -20.50 22.88
C LYS A 511 14.80 -20.08 23.71
N HIS A 512 14.43 -18.81 23.61
CA HIS A 512 13.33 -18.18 24.36
C HIS A 512 11.98 -18.20 23.64
N LEU A 513 11.88 -18.82 22.47
CA LEU A 513 10.61 -19.02 21.79
C LEU A 513 9.66 -19.92 22.58
N THR A 514 8.37 -19.62 22.51
CA THR A 514 7.31 -20.48 23.05
C THR A 514 7.24 -21.81 22.29
N THR A 515 6.67 -22.86 22.89
CA THR A 515 6.53 -24.18 22.25
C THR A 515 5.90 -24.09 20.85
N LYS A 516 4.82 -23.30 20.72
CA LYS A 516 4.13 -23.07 19.44
C LYS A 516 4.97 -22.32 18.40
N GLN A 517 5.86 -21.42 18.84
CA GLN A 517 6.78 -20.72 17.94
C GLN A 517 7.95 -21.60 17.52
N LYS A 518 8.41 -22.50 18.41
CA LYS A 518 9.43 -23.50 18.09
C LYS A 518 8.96 -24.49 17.02
N GLU A 519 7.69 -24.91 17.08
CA GLU A 519 7.04 -25.68 16.02
C GLU A 519 6.92 -24.92 14.68
N GLY A 520 7.00 -23.58 14.71
CA GLY A 520 6.95 -22.73 13.54
C GLY A 520 8.30 -22.48 12.86
N ILE A 521 9.40 -23.02 13.42
CA ILE A 521 10.74 -22.92 12.82
C ILE A 521 10.80 -23.88 11.62
N PRO A 522 11.25 -23.42 10.44
CA PRO A 522 11.48 -24.32 9.30
C PRO A 522 12.48 -25.43 9.65
N GLU A 523 12.23 -26.67 9.23
CA GLU A 523 13.10 -27.82 9.55
C GLU A 523 14.56 -27.61 9.09
N ASP A 524 14.75 -27.05 7.90
CA ASP A 524 16.06 -26.71 7.32
C ASP A 524 16.31 -25.18 7.32
N TRP A 525 16.14 -24.52 8.45
CA TRP A 525 16.25 -23.06 8.51
C TRP A 525 17.70 -22.56 8.40
N ASN A 526 18.10 -22.19 7.19
CA ASN A 526 19.44 -21.70 6.82
C ASN A 526 19.69 -20.20 7.11
N TYR A 527 19.18 -19.68 8.24
CA TYR A 527 19.31 -18.25 8.57
C TYR A 527 20.76 -17.79 8.72
N ALA A 528 21.68 -18.66 9.15
CA ALA A 528 23.09 -18.33 9.30
C ALA A 528 23.76 -18.03 7.95
N GLU A 529 23.39 -18.75 6.90
CA GLU A 529 23.86 -18.52 5.53
C GLU A 529 23.29 -17.21 4.97
N ALA A 530 22.00 -16.94 5.21
CA ALA A 530 21.37 -15.67 4.85
C ALA A 530 22.03 -14.47 5.58
N ARG A 531 22.35 -14.63 6.87
CA ARG A 531 23.11 -13.63 7.65
C ARG A 531 24.48 -13.38 7.03
N ALA A 532 25.22 -14.44 6.67
CA ALA A 532 26.52 -14.31 6.03
C ALA A 532 26.42 -13.56 4.69
N LEU A 533 25.38 -13.83 3.89
CA LEU A 533 25.12 -13.14 2.64
C LEU A 533 24.88 -11.64 2.81
N PHE A 534 24.13 -11.22 3.84
CA PHE A 534 23.91 -9.79 4.11
C PHE A 534 25.15 -9.08 4.64
N VAL A 535 25.96 -9.76 5.45
CA VAL A 535 27.15 -9.18 6.08
C VAL A 535 28.31 -9.07 5.08
N ALA A 536 28.50 -10.09 4.24
CA ALA A 536 29.55 -10.17 3.24
C ALA A 536 28.96 -10.60 1.89
N PRO A 537 28.20 -9.72 1.22
CA PRO A 537 27.64 -10.03 -0.09
C PRO A 537 28.73 -10.12 -1.15
N ASP A 538 28.47 -10.89 -2.21
CA ASP A 538 29.34 -10.95 -3.39
C ASP A 538 29.13 -9.69 -4.24
N VAL A 539 30.02 -8.72 -4.05
CA VAL A 539 30.01 -7.41 -4.71
C VAL A 539 31.41 -7.08 -5.21
N THR A 540 31.49 -6.37 -6.32
CA THR A 540 32.74 -5.75 -6.77
C THR A 540 33.09 -4.61 -5.82
N PRO A 541 34.30 -4.60 -5.23
CA PRO A 541 34.72 -3.54 -4.31
C PRO A 541 34.55 -2.16 -4.93
N GLY A 542 33.93 -1.22 -4.20
CA GLY A 542 33.64 0.11 -4.75
C GLY A 542 34.88 0.89 -5.20
N ALA A 543 36.05 0.58 -4.63
CA ALA A 543 37.34 1.16 -5.01
C ALA A 543 37.70 0.88 -6.48
N ASP A 544 37.40 -0.32 -6.98
CA ASP A 544 37.75 -0.81 -8.31
C ASP A 544 36.79 -0.29 -9.41
N ILE A 545 35.70 0.37 -9.00
CA ILE A 545 34.70 0.91 -9.91
C ILE A 545 34.96 2.40 -10.14
N GLU A 546 35.20 2.76 -11.40
CA GLU A 546 35.26 4.14 -11.86
C GLU A 546 33.96 4.52 -12.56
N LEU A 547 33.38 5.64 -12.13
CA LEU A 547 32.11 6.14 -12.65
C LEU A 547 32.36 7.41 -13.46
N SER A 548 32.08 7.34 -14.76
CA SER A 548 32.19 8.46 -15.67
C SER A 548 30.86 8.72 -16.38
N TRP A 549 30.44 9.99 -16.40
CA TRP A 549 29.28 10.47 -17.14
C TRP A 549 29.80 11.24 -18.35
N THR A 550 29.37 10.84 -19.54
CA THR A 550 29.85 11.40 -20.80
C THR A 550 28.71 12.12 -21.52
N GLU A 551 29.03 12.86 -22.58
CA GLU A 551 27.99 13.49 -23.40
C GLU A 551 27.17 12.40 -24.13
N PRO A 552 25.84 12.58 -24.25
CA PRO A 552 25.01 11.63 -24.98
C PRO A 552 25.36 11.68 -26.46
N ASP A 553 25.53 10.49 -27.06
CA ASP A 553 25.61 10.35 -28.51
C ASP A 553 24.18 10.41 -29.08
N VAL A 554 23.81 11.62 -29.52
CA VAL A 554 22.45 11.92 -29.99
C VAL A 554 22.10 11.08 -31.22
N GLU A 555 23.03 10.93 -32.17
CA GLU A 555 22.76 10.19 -33.41
C GLU A 555 22.69 8.69 -33.15
N ALA A 556 23.55 8.12 -32.30
CA ALA A 556 23.43 6.71 -31.90
C ALA A 556 22.14 6.43 -31.11
N CYS A 557 21.72 7.36 -30.24
CA CYS A 557 20.47 7.25 -29.50
C CYS A 557 19.26 7.32 -30.43
N VAL A 558 19.26 8.23 -31.43
CA VAL A 558 18.22 8.31 -32.46
C VAL A 558 18.20 7.05 -33.31
N GLN A 559 19.34 6.59 -33.80
CA GLN A 559 19.43 5.34 -34.56
C GLN A 559 18.82 4.17 -33.78
N TYR A 560 19.12 4.05 -32.49
CA TYR A 560 18.61 2.95 -31.68
C TYR A 560 17.13 3.11 -31.31
N MET A 561 16.73 4.24 -30.75
CA MET A 561 15.36 4.44 -30.25
C MET A 561 14.37 4.65 -31.40
N VAL A 562 14.73 5.42 -32.44
CA VAL A 562 13.80 5.76 -33.53
C VAL A 562 13.81 4.65 -34.57
N ASN A 563 14.97 4.36 -35.15
CA ASN A 563 15.04 3.50 -36.33
C ASN A 563 14.92 2.01 -35.99
N GLU A 564 15.51 1.54 -34.89
CA GLU A 564 15.37 0.13 -34.47
C GLU A 564 14.10 -0.11 -33.63
N LYS A 565 13.73 0.82 -32.74
CA LYS A 565 12.67 0.61 -31.73
C LYS A 565 11.39 1.42 -31.93
N GLY A 566 11.29 2.22 -33.00
CA GLY A 566 10.03 2.87 -33.43
C GLY A 566 9.57 4.07 -32.59
N PHE A 567 10.45 4.71 -31.82
CA PHE A 567 10.10 5.91 -31.05
C PHE A 567 10.06 7.19 -31.91
N ALA A 568 9.28 8.18 -31.49
CA ALA A 568 9.21 9.46 -32.19
C ALA A 568 10.51 10.29 -32.08
N GLU A 569 11.13 10.61 -33.23
CA GLU A 569 12.43 11.28 -33.31
C GLU A 569 12.50 12.60 -32.53
N ASP A 570 11.52 13.48 -32.72
CA ASP A 570 11.44 14.78 -32.04
C ASP A 570 11.53 14.67 -30.51
N ARG A 571 10.94 13.60 -29.95
CA ARG A 571 10.93 13.39 -28.50
C ARG A 571 12.27 12.88 -27.98
N ILE A 572 12.93 12.02 -28.75
CA ILE A 572 14.24 11.48 -28.39
C ILE A 572 15.30 12.57 -28.48
N ARG A 573 15.34 13.33 -29.59
CA ARG A 573 16.29 14.44 -29.76
C ARG A 573 16.16 15.48 -28.63
N LYS A 574 14.94 15.94 -28.33
CA LYS A 574 14.69 16.86 -27.20
C LYS A 574 15.12 16.30 -25.85
N GLY A 575 14.98 14.99 -25.62
CA GLY A 575 15.46 14.33 -24.41
C GLY A 575 16.98 14.32 -24.31
N CYS A 576 17.66 13.99 -25.41
CA CYS A 576 19.13 14.00 -25.51
C CYS A 576 19.72 15.41 -25.37
N GLU A 577 19.09 16.43 -25.95
CA GLU A 577 19.50 17.83 -25.77
C GLU A 577 19.47 18.26 -24.28
N LYS A 578 18.40 17.89 -23.56
CA LYS A 578 18.28 18.15 -22.12
C LYS A 578 19.37 17.43 -21.32
N LEU A 579 19.65 16.17 -21.65
CA LEU A 579 20.73 15.40 -21.04
C LEU A 579 22.08 16.09 -21.26
N GLY A 580 22.41 16.41 -22.51
CA GLY A 580 23.68 17.03 -22.87
C GLY A 580 23.90 18.38 -22.19
N ALA A 581 22.87 19.23 -22.12
CA ALA A 581 22.96 20.53 -21.46
C ALA A 581 23.31 20.43 -19.96
N LYS A 582 22.79 19.41 -19.27
CA LYS A 582 22.92 19.24 -17.82
C LYS A 582 24.14 18.43 -17.41
N LEU A 583 24.56 17.47 -18.23
CA LEU A 583 25.80 16.72 -18.02
C LEU A 583 27.05 17.60 -18.23
N LYS A 584 26.98 18.60 -19.13
CA LYS A 584 28.03 19.64 -19.32
C LYS A 584 28.17 20.60 -18.15
N GLN A 585 27.09 20.83 -17.41
CA GLN A 585 27.11 21.80 -16.33
C GLN A 585 28.00 21.28 -15.19
N ALA A 586 29.16 21.92 -14.98
CA ALA A 586 30.02 21.62 -13.85
C ALA A 586 29.21 21.83 -12.56
N THR A 587 28.76 20.73 -11.97
CA THR A 587 28.02 20.73 -10.71
C THR A 587 28.96 21.19 -9.61
N GLN A 588 28.64 22.32 -8.96
CA GLN A 588 29.33 22.76 -7.75
C GLN A 588 29.19 21.66 -6.69
N THR A 589 30.30 20.98 -6.39
CA THR A 589 30.34 19.86 -5.45
C THR A 589 29.90 20.33 -4.06
N ARG A 590 28.98 19.62 -3.40
CA ARG A 590 28.48 20.06 -2.08
C ARG A 590 29.57 19.85 -1.04
N VAL A 591 29.65 20.77 -0.08
CA VAL A 591 30.58 20.68 1.07
C VAL A 591 30.43 19.34 1.81
N GLN A 592 29.21 18.81 1.90
CA GLN A 592 28.91 17.53 2.54
C GLN A 592 29.53 16.31 1.84
N ASP A 593 29.90 16.42 0.56
CA ASP A 593 30.59 15.34 -0.15
C ASP A 593 32.10 15.32 0.18
N PHE A 594 32.66 16.40 0.75
CA PHE A 594 34.07 16.49 1.16
C PHE A 594 34.32 16.10 2.62
N PHE A 595 33.33 16.27 3.50
CA PHE A 595 33.48 16.05 4.93
C PHE A 595 32.62 14.88 5.37
N LYS A 596 33.23 13.90 6.04
CA LYS A 596 32.48 12.85 6.76
C LYS A 596 31.66 13.53 7.86
N VAL A 597 30.34 13.42 7.77
CA VAL A 597 29.42 14.01 8.76
C VAL A 597 29.64 13.29 10.10
N LEU A 598 30.23 14.00 11.07
CA LEU A 598 30.32 13.53 12.44
C LEU A 598 28.96 13.73 13.14
N PRO A 599 28.57 12.84 14.07
CA PRO A 599 27.35 13.01 14.85
C PRO A 599 27.38 14.37 15.56
N SER A 600 26.29 15.14 15.47
CA SER A 600 26.21 16.42 16.17
C SER A 600 26.28 16.15 17.68
N THR A 601 27.31 16.65 18.36
CA THR A 601 27.33 16.70 19.81
C THR A 601 26.14 17.56 20.25
N SER A 602 25.18 16.93 20.94
CA SER A 602 23.97 17.59 21.41
C SER A 602 24.33 18.81 22.27
N THR A 603 24.12 20.02 21.75
CA THR A 603 24.23 21.23 22.56
C THR A 603 23.09 21.24 23.58
N ALA A 604 23.48 21.29 24.85
CA ALA A 604 22.62 21.39 26.01
C ALA A 604 21.50 22.42 25.82
N LYS A 605 20.27 22.01 26.21
CA LYS A 605 19.10 22.89 26.34
C LYS A 605 19.48 24.10 27.19
N LYS A 606 19.43 25.31 26.62
CA LYS A 606 19.42 26.55 27.41
C LYS A 606 18.05 26.67 28.10
N PRO A 607 18.00 27.02 29.39
CA PRO A 607 16.74 27.06 30.15
C PRO A 607 15.89 28.28 29.79
N ASP A 608 14.58 28.03 29.78
CA ASP A 608 13.50 29.00 29.66
C ASP A 608 13.62 30.13 30.70
N THR A 609 13.66 31.38 30.25
CA THR A 609 13.37 32.54 31.09
C THR A 609 12.18 33.32 30.54
N LYS A 610 10.99 32.99 31.05
CA LYS A 610 9.85 33.92 31.08
C LYS A 610 10.05 34.92 32.22
N LYS A 611 10.07 36.23 31.91
CA LYS A 611 9.41 37.27 32.72
C LYS A 611 9.34 38.64 32.01
N ARG A 612 8.09 39.08 31.80
CA ARG A 612 7.52 40.43 32.02
C ARG A 612 8.21 41.67 31.39
N GLY A 613 7.56 42.19 30.35
CA GLY A 613 6.72 43.40 30.42
C GLY A 613 7.32 44.75 30.86
N ALA A 614 7.23 45.70 29.90
CA ALA A 614 6.92 47.14 30.03
C ALA A 614 8.05 48.19 30.12
N LYS A 615 8.01 49.08 29.10
CA LYS A 615 8.32 50.53 29.04
C LYS A 615 9.71 51.02 29.44
N GLU A 616 10.41 51.68 28.50
CA GLU A 616 10.48 53.15 28.40
C GLU A 616 11.36 53.59 27.21
N THR A 617 10.78 54.42 26.32
CA THR A 617 11.49 55.19 25.28
C THR A 617 11.92 56.54 25.85
N PRO A 618 13.18 56.99 25.66
CA PRO A 618 13.59 58.30 26.12
C PRO A 618 13.19 59.41 25.12
N LYS A 619 12.59 60.46 25.68
CA LYS A 619 12.22 61.73 25.05
C LYS A 619 13.42 62.39 24.35
N ARG A 620 13.23 62.84 23.10
CA ARG A 620 13.97 64.00 22.55
C ARG A 620 13.01 65.17 22.38
N GLY A 621 13.39 66.29 22.99
CA GLY A 621 12.60 67.50 23.14
C GLY A 621 12.30 68.21 21.83
N GLY A 622 11.18 68.93 21.85
CA GLY A 622 10.65 69.67 20.72
C GLY A 622 11.37 70.98 20.41
N GLY A 623 11.14 71.46 19.20
CA GLY A 623 11.55 72.77 18.73
C GLY A 623 10.78 73.21 17.49
N SER A 624 9.78 74.06 17.72
CA SER A 624 9.34 75.17 16.85
C SER A 624 8.62 74.89 15.50
N LYS A 625 7.29 75.00 15.60
CA LYS A 625 6.38 75.95 14.91
C LYS A 625 6.33 76.06 13.37
N ARG A 626 5.06 75.99 12.96
CA ARG A 626 4.31 76.83 11.99
C ARG A 626 4.49 76.54 10.50
N GLY A 627 3.46 75.91 9.93
CA GLY A 627 2.34 76.68 9.39
C GLY A 627 2.11 76.59 7.88
N ARG A 628 0.99 75.95 7.53
CA ARG A 628 0.08 76.21 6.40
C ARG A 628 0.70 76.39 5.00
N ARG A 629 0.45 75.42 4.12
CA ARG A 629 -0.78 75.40 3.31
C ARG A 629 -1.12 73.99 2.90
#